data_AF-V4ZVL1-F1
#
_entry.id   AF-V4ZVL1-F1
#
_cell.length_a   1.000
_cell.length_b   1.000
_cell.length_c   1.000
_cell.angle_alpha   90.00
_cell.angle_beta   90.00
_cell.angle_gamma   90.00
#
_symmetry.space_group_name_H-M   'P 1'
#
loop_
_entity.id
_entity.type
_entity.pdbx_description
1 polymer ?
#
loop_
_entity_poly.entity_id
_entity_poly.type
_entity_poly.pdbx_seq_one_letter_code
_entity_poly.pdbx_strand_id
1 'polypeptide(L)'
;MLADAPAADGSGPLLAAALASDEAFAASRDILRDRARRALPGSVRVQVVTSRGRVGPPRPPGVPTGRATVTTVNGPVRVAVWYG
;
A
#
# COMPACT_ATOMS: atom_id res chain seq x y z
N MET A 1 13.41 -13.24 6.86
CA MET A 1 12.93 -11.96 7.42
C MET A 1 12.78 -10.98 6.27
N LEU A 2 11.59 -10.44 6.02
CA LEU A 2 11.40 -9.31 5.10
C LEU A 2 11.73 -8.05 5.89
N ALA A 3 12.65 -7.21 5.41
CA ALA A 3 13.13 -6.05 6.16
C ALA A 3 12.10 -4.91 6.22
N ASP A 4 12.09 -4.14 7.30
CA ASP A 4 11.45 -2.83 7.37
C ASP A 4 12.42 -1.81 6.76
N ALA A 5 12.01 -1.20 5.64
CA ALA A 5 12.81 -0.19 4.96
C ALA A 5 11.98 1.09 4.76
N PRO A 6 12.59 2.29 4.86
CA PRO A 6 11.94 3.48 4.36
C PRO A 6 11.63 3.26 2.88
N ALA A 7 10.39 3.52 2.47
CA ALA A 7 10.09 3.51 1.05
C ALA A 7 10.91 4.62 0.40
N ALA A 8 11.69 4.28 -0.64
CA ALA A 8 12.25 5.29 -1.54
C ALA A 8 11.13 6.24 -1.95
N ASP A 9 11.45 7.53 -2.07
CA ASP A 9 10.64 8.71 -2.35
C ASP A 9 9.55 8.43 -3.41
N GLY A 10 8.50 7.78 -2.93
CA GLY A 10 7.44 7.15 -3.69
C GLY A 10 6.14 7.94 -3.58
N SER A 11 6.25 9.23 -3.24
CA SER A 11 5.16 10.20 -3.25
C SER A 11 4.76 10.50 -4.71
N GLY A 12 4.27 9.49 -5.42
CA GLY A 12 3.64 9.71 -6.70
C GLY A 12 2.33 10.47 -6.49
N PRO A 13 1.96 11.41 -7.39
CA PRO A 13 0.72 12.18 -7.29
C PRO A 13 -0.53 11.31 -7.11
N LEU A 14 -0.50 10.05 -7.55
CA LEU A 14 -1.56 9.08 -7.34
C LEU A 14 -1.86 8.80 -5.86
N LEU A 15 -0.85 8.59 -5.00
CA LEU A 15 -1.09 8.29 -3.58
C LEU A 15 -1.61 9.52 -2.84
N ALA A 16 -1.07 10.70 -3.15
CA ALA A 16 -1.57 11.96 -2.62
C ALA A 16 -3.02 12.22 -3.05
N ALA A 17 -3.34 12.08 -4.34
CA ALA A 17 -4.68 12.26 -4.87
C ALA A 17 -5.68 11.27 -4.25
N ALA A 18 -5.32 10.00 -4.12
CA ALA A 18 -6.18 8.98 -3.52
C ALA A 18 -6.48 9.24 -2.03
N LEU A 19 -5.63 10.01 -1.34
CA LEU A 19 -5.80 10.37 0.07
C LEU A 19 -6.59 11.67 0.29
N ALA A 20 -6.89 12.42 -0.78
CA ALA A 20 -7.51 13.74 -0.69
C ALA A 20 -8.90 13.71 -0.03
N SER A 21 -9.69 12.66 -0.30
CA SER A 21 -11.02 12.45 0.30
C SER A 21 -11.39 10.97 0.30
N ASP A 22 -12.45 10.60 1.03
CA ASP A 22 -12.95 9.23 1.04
C ASP A 22 -13.50 8.81 -0.35
N GLU A 23 -14.12 9.74 -1.08
CA GLU A 23 -14.62 9.52 -2.44
C GLU A 23 -13.48 9.34 -3.45
N ALA A 24 -12.42 10.16 -3.35
CA ALA A 24 -11.22 10.00 -4.18
C ALA A 24 -10.53 8.65 -3.91
N PHE A 25 -10.52 8.21 -2.64
CA PHE A 25 -10.00 6.90 -2.26
C PHE A 25 -10.83 5.77 -2.87
N ALA A 26 -12.16 5.85 -2.77
CA ALA A 26 -13.07 4.86 -3.33
C ALA A 26 -12.90 4.73 -4.85
N ALA A 27 -12.83 5.84 -5.57
CA ALA A 27 -12.61 5.88 -7.02
C ALA A 27 -11.23 5.32 -7.44
N SER A 28 -10.20 5.53 -6.61
CA SER A 28 -8.82 5.12 -6.91
C SER A 28 -8.50 3.69 -6.46
N ARG A 29 -9.39 3.04 -5.69
CA ARG A 29 -9.10 1.78 -4.97
C ARG A 29 -8.62 0.66 -5.89
N ASP A 30 -9.27 0.49 -7.02
CA ASP A 30 -8.93 -0.57 -7.97
C ASP A 30 -7.62 -0.29 -8.71
N ILE A 31 -7.38 0.96 -9.11
CA ILE A 31 -6.12 1.39 -9.73
C ILE A 31 -4.94 1.19 -8.78
N LEU A 32 -5.12 1.52 -7.49
CA LEU A 32 -4.11 1.29 -6.45
C LEU A 32 -3.81 -0.20 -6.28
N ARG A 33 -4.85 -1.05 -6.24
CA ARG A 33 -4.71 -2.50 -6.12
C ARG A 33 -3.90 -3.06 -7.28
N ASP A 34 -4.24 -2.69 -8.50
CA ASP A 34 -3.63 -3.24 -9.69
C ASP A 34 -2.20 -2.76 -9.87
N ARG A 35 -1.93 -1.49 -9.57
CA ARG A 35 -0.56 -0.95 -9.56
C ARG A 35 0.30 -1.66 -8.52
N ALA A 36 -0.20 -1.84 -7.29
CA ALA A 36 0.53 -2.53 -6.24
C ALA A 36 0.83 -3.99 -6.59
N ARG A 37 -0.12 -4.69 -7.24
CA ARG A 37 0.08 -6.06 -7.73
C ARG A 37 1.10 -6.14 -8.86
N ARG A 38 1.05 -5.23 -9.84
CA ARG A 38 2.00 -5.20 -10.96
C ARG A 38 3.43 -4.86 -10.55
N ALA A 39 3.59 -4.12 -9.45
CA ALA A 39 4.91 -3.77 -8.93
C ALA A 39 5.64 -4.94 -8.24
N LEU A 40 4.96 -6.07 -8.03
CA LEU A 40 5.47 -7.18 -7.22
C LEU A 40 5.42 -8.50 -7.99
N PRO A 41 6.32 -9.46 -7.68
CA PRO A 41 6.21 -10.82 -8.19
C PRO A 41 4.88 -11.48 -7.79
N GLY A 42 4.37 -12.39 -8.61
CA GLY A 42 3.05 -13.03 -8.40
C GLY A 42 2.92 -13.84 -7.09
N SER A 43 4.04 -14.26 -6.49
CA SER A 43 4.09 -14.95 -5.18
C SER A 43 4.02 -14.00 -3.98
N VAL A 44 4.07 -12.68 -4.21
CA VAL A 44 4.05 -11.66 -3.17
C VAL A 44 2.65 -11.05 -3.09
N ARG A 45 2.09 -11.11 -1.89
CA ARG A 45 0.84 -10.43 -1.54
C ARG A 45 1.15 -9.05 -0.97
N VAL A 46 0.26 -8.10 -1.21
CA VAL A 46 0.40 -6.71 -0.76
C VAL A 46 -0.89 -6.18 -0.15
N GLN A 47 -0.75 -5.46 0.95
CA GLN A 47 -1.79 -4.61 1.51
C GLN A 47 -1.28 -3.19 1.65
N VAL A 48 -2.06 -2.24 1.13
CA VAL A 48 -1.86 -0.81 1.33
C VAL A 48 -2.83 -0.34 2.41
N VAL A 49 -2.32 0.31 3.44
CA VAL A 49 -3.10 0.85 4.56
C VAL A 49 -2.93 2.37 4.58
N THR A 50 -4.04 3.06 4.63
CA THR A 50 -4.14 4.52 4.65
C THR A 50 -5.10 4.95 5.76
N SER A 51 -5.16 6.26 6.05
CA SER A 51 -6.22 6.84 6.90
C SER A 51 -7.62 6.68 6.32
N ARG A 52 -7.73 6.58 4.99
CA ARG A 52 -8.99 6.47 4.23
C ARG A 52 -9.49 5.03 4.06
N GLY A 53 -8.64 4.04 4.35
CA GLY A 53 -8.99 2.63 4.23
C GLY A 53 -7.84 1.74 3.79
N ARG A 54 -8.21 0.52 3.35
CA ARG A 54 -7.26 -0.54 3.00
C ARG A 54 -7.51 -1.09 1.59
N VAL A 55 -6.42 -1.38 0.90
CA VAL A 55 -6.41 -1.97 -0.44
C VAL A 55 -5.62 -3.27 -0.41
N GLY A 56 -6.14 -4.33 -1.02
CA GLY A 56 -5.55 -5.67 -1.02
C GLY A 56 -6.16 -6.60 0.02
N PRO A 57 -5.81 -7.90 -0.01
CA PRO A 57 -6.35 -8.89 0.91
C PRO A 57 -5.99 -8.59 2.37
N PRO A 58 -6.80 -9.05 3.34
CA PRO A 58 -6.38 -9.05 4.74
C PRO A 58 -5.12 -9.89 4.91
N ARG A 59 -4.16 -9.36 5.66
CA ARG A 59 -2.93 -10.08 5.98
C ARG A 59 -3.25 -11.21 6.97
N PRO A 60 -2.82 -12.46 6.71
CA PRO A 60 -2.94 -13.54 7.68
C PRO A 60 -2.15 -13.25 8.97
N PRO A 61 -2.61 -13.74 10.14
CA PRO A 61 -1.83 -13.63 11.37
C PRO A 61 -0.55 -14.48 11.29
N GLY A 62 0.52 -14.04 11.96
CA GLY A 62 1.75 -14.84 12.12
C GLY A 62 2.69 -14.92 10.90
N VAL A 63 2.32 -14.39 9.72
CA VAL A 63 3.20 -14.47 8.54
C VAL A 63 4.33 -13.43 8.58
N PRO A 64 5.58 -13.81 8.22
CA PRO A 64 6.66 -12.85 8.03
C PRO A 64 6.25 -11.75 7.05
N THR A 65 6.41 -10.49 7.45
CA THR A 65 5.89 -9.34 6.73
C THR A 65 6.96 -8.26 6.65
N GLY A 66 7.24 -7.76 5.45
CA GLY A 66 8.00 -6.53 5.26
C GLY A 66 7.05 -5.34 5.27
N ARG A 67 7.46 -4.22 5.86
CA ARG A 67 6.66 -2.99 5.82
C ARG A 67 7.51 -1.82 5.36
N ALA A 68 6.85 -0.89 4.71
CA ALA A 68 7.39 0.42 4.38
C ALA A 68 6.30 1.47 4.58
N THR A 69 6.70 2.65 5.03
CA THR A 69 5.80 3.80 5.16
C THR A 69 6.28 4.91 4.24
N VAL A 70 5.37 5.43 3.42
CA VAL A 70 5.55 6.63 2.58
C VAL A 70 4.72 7.75 3.19
N THR A 71 5.33 8.89 3.47
CA THR A 71 4.59 10.09 3.90
C THR A 71 4.19 10.90 2.67
N THR A 72 2.89 11.06 2.44
CA THR A 72 2.36 11.97 1.42
C THR A 72 1.90 13.28 2.07
N VAL A 73 1.62 14.30 1.25
CA VAL A 73 1.02 15.56 1.71
C VAL A 73 -0.32 15.38 2.43
N ASN A 74 -1.05 14.30 2.13
CA ASN A 74 -2.36 13.99 2.69
C ASN A 74 -2.30 12.88 3.76
N GLY A 75 -1.09 12.56 4.26
CA GLY A 75 -0.86 11.61 5.34
C GLY A 75 -0.05 10.37 4.94
N PRO A 76 0.21 9.48 5.92
CA PRO A 76 1.04 8.31 5.71
C PRO A 76 0.30 7.19 4.96
N VAL A 77 1.04 6.51 4.10
CA VAL A 77 0.65 5.28 3.43
C VAL A 77 1.59 4.18 3.92
N ARG A 78 1.04 3.13 4.53
CA ARG A 78 1.82 1.95 4.90
C ARG A 78 1.58 0.83 3.90
N VAL A 79 2.66 0.32 3.32
CA VAL A 79 2.65 -0.86 2.47
C VAL A 79 3.16 -2.03 3.31
N ALA A 80 2.41 -3.13 3.29
CA ALA A 80 2.82 -4.40 3.89
C ALA A 80 2.87 -5.47 2.80
N VAL A 81 3.96 -6.23 2.75
CA VAL A 81 4.16 -7.33 1.81
C VAL A 81 4.50 -8.62 2.53
N TRP A 82 4.00 -9.74 2.01
CA TRP A 82 4.27 -11.07 2.52
C TRP A 82 4.19 -12.09 1.38
N TYR A 83 4.83 -13.23 1.54
CA TYR A 83 4.68 -14.35 0.60
C TYR A 83 3.38 -15.09 0.86
N GLY A 84 2.75 -15.61 -0.19
CA GLY A 84 1.61 -16.51 -0.09
C GLY A 84 1.13 -16.95 -1.46
#